data_AF-A0A5N7MTB8-F1
#
_entry.id   AF-A0A5N7MTB8-F1
#
_cell.length_a   1.000
_cell.length_b   1.000
_cell.length_c   1.000
_cell.angle_alpha   90.00
_cell.angle_beta   90.00
_cell.angle_gamma   90.00
#
_symmetry.space_group_name_H-M   'P 1'
#
loop_
_entity.id
_entity.type
_entity.pdbx_description
1 polymer ?
#
loop_
_entity_poly.entity_id
_entity_poly.type
_entity_poly.pdbx_seq_one_letter_code
_entity_poly.pdbx_strand_id
1 'polypeptide(L)'
;MTHSRVLGVLANPSYAGLHVFGRYQSSKEVEPSGEIRSRSRLMPQDAWRIVIPDHHDGDISAEQFVVNRERLAANRTNREGIAGPVREGLCLLQGLLLCGICGRRLGVRYTGNGAFTRFTNVCGSTERLWRPALAR
;
A
#
# COMPACT_ATOMS: atom_id res chain seq x y z
N MET A 1 2.81 2.79 18.80
CA MET A 1 1.83 3.14 17.75
C MET A 1 1.92 2.10 16.63
N THR A 2 0.80 1.62 16.07
CA THR A 2 0.82 0.55 15.05
C THR A 2 0.79 1.11 13.63
N HIS A 3 1.29 0.36 12.65
CA HIS A 3 1.23 0.72 11.23
C HIS A 3 -0.18 1.09 10.76
N SER A 4 -1.20 0.31 11.17
CA SER A 4 -2.60 0.58 10.85
C SER A 4 -3.10 1.93 11.40
N ARG A 5 -2.66 2.32 12.60
CA ARG A 5 -3.04 3.62 13.20
C ARG A 5 -2.39 4.77 12.47
N VAL A 6 -1.11 4.66 12.11
CA VAL A 6 -0.40 5.68 11.30
C VAL A 6 -1.12 5.91 9.98
N LEU A 7 -1.48 4.83 9.27
CA LEU A 7 -2.24 4.94 8.01
C LEU A 7 -3.63 5.58 8.21
N GLY A 8 -4.28 5.32 9.34
CA GLY A 8 -5.56 5.96 9.69
C GLY A 8 -5.41 7.47 9.84
N VAL A 9 -4.38 7.91 10.58
CA VAL A 9 -4.02 9.33 10.78
C VAL A 9 -3.72 10.01 9.45
N LEU A 10 -2.81 9.44 8.64
CA LEU A 10 -2.43 10.00 7.34
C LEU A 10 -3.56 10.01 6.31
N ALA A 11 -4.62 9.22 6.54
CA ALA A 11 -5.79 9.19 5.68
C ALA A 11 -6.93 10.08 6.18
N ASN A 12 -6.79 10.77 7.32
CA ASN A 12 -7.83 11.60 7.89
C ASN A 12 -7.82 13.01 7.26
N PRO A 13 -8.88 13.41 6.52
CA PRO A 13 -8.95 14.71 5.87
C PRO A 13 -9.06 15.89 6.86
N SER A 14 -9.42 15.67 8.13
CA SER A 14 -9.46 16.73 9.14
C SER A 14 -8.09 17.38 9.36
N TYR A 15 -6.99 16.63 9.23
CA TYR A 15 -5.64 17.23 9.32
C TYR A 15 -5.35 18.22 8.19
N ALA A 16 -6.17 18.24 7.15
CA ALA A 16 -6.09 19.20 6.06
C ALA A 16 -7.20 20.26 6.10
N GLY A 17 -7.82 20.47 7.27
CA GLY A 17 -8.89 21.46 7.46
C GLY A 17 -10.24 21.07 6.83
N LEU A 18 -10.33 19.90 6.18
CA LEU A 18 -11.55 19.46 5.51
C LEU A 18 -12.51 18.78 6.49
N HIS A 19 -13.76 19.22 6.48
CA HIS A 19 -14.87 18.45 7.04
C HIS A 19 -15.49 17.57 5.95
N VAL A 20 -15.57 16.27 6.19
CA VAL A 20 -16.03 15.29 5.20
C VAL A 20 -17.09 14.38 5.80
N PHE A 21 -18.21 14.26 5.10
CA PHE A 21 -19.25 13.26 5.39
C PHE A 21 -19.45 12.31 4.20
N GLY A 22 -19.75 11.04 4.49
CA GLY A 22 -19.92 10.00 3.49
C GLY A 22 -18.61 9.30 3.08
N ARG A 23 -17.51 9.52 3.81
CA ARG A 23 -16.24 8.79 3.60
C ARG A 23 -16.41 7.27 3.75
N TYR A 24 -17.28 6.86 4.66
CA TYR A 24 -17.73 5.47 4.80
C TYR A 24 -19.24 5.41 4.57
N GLN A 25 -19.69 4.44 3.79
CA GLN A 25 -21.11 4.17 3.58
C GLN A 25 -21.42 2.76 4.06
N SER A 26 -22.51 2.62 4.82
CA SER A 26 -23.05 1.32 5.22
C SER A 26 -24.07 0.85 4.18
N SER A 27 -23.92 -0.38 3.70
CA SER A 27 -24.94 -1.09 2.93
C SER A 27 -25.44 -2.29 3.73
N LYS A 28 -26.74 -2.58 3.62
CA LYS A 28 -27.33 -3.83 4.11
C LYS A 28 -27.49 -4.75 2.91
N GLU A 29 -26.87 -5.91 2.98
CA GLU A 29 -26.99 -6.97 1.98
C GLU A 29 -27.74 -8.13 2.59
N VAL A 30 -28.73 -8.67 1.87
CA VAL A 30 -29.42 -9.90 2.25
C VAL A 30 -28.62 -11.06 1.67
N GLU A 31 -28.06 -11.89 2.54
CA GLU A 31 -27.34 -13.08 2.10
C GLU A 31 -28.35 -14.14 1.60
N PRO A 32 -27.92 -15.11 0.77
CA PRO A 32 -28.81 -16.15 0.25
C PRO A 32 -29.50 -17.00 1.34
N SER A 33 -28.97 -17.00 2.56
CA SER A 33 -29.55 -17.62 3.76
C SER A 33 -30.72 -16.83 4.37
N GLY A 34 -30.99 -15.62 3.89
CA GLY A 34 -31.97 -14.68 4.46
C GLY A 34 -31.41 -13.79 5.57
N GLU A 35 -30.13 -13.93 5.94
CA GLU A 35 -29.49 -13.09 6.96
C GLU A 35 -29.17 -11.70 6.41
N ILE A 36 -29.45 -10.64 7.20
CA ILE A 36 -29.12 -9.26 6.83
C ILE A 36 -27.74 -8.92 7.37
N ARG A 37 -26.78 -8.72 6.47
CA ARG A 37 -25.42 -8.30 6.82
C ARG A 37 -25.21 -6.83 6.52
N SER A 38 -24.77 -6.09 7.54
CA SER A 38 -24.32 -4.70 7.37
C SER A 38 -22.85 -4.67 7.01
N ARG A 39 -22.49 -4.01 5.90
CA ARG A 39 -21.10 -3.80 5.47
C ARG A 39 -20.81 -2.31 5.40
N SER A 40 -19.70 -1.89 6.00
CA SER A 40 -19.17 -0.53 5.82
C SER A 40 -18.11 -0.55 4.73
N ARG A 41 -18.25 0.33 3.74
CA ARG A 41 -17.30 0.48 2.64
C ARG A 41 -16.70 1.87 2.64
N LEU A 42 -15.39 1.95 2.46
CA LEU A 42 -14.69 3.21 2.21
C LEU A 42 -15.04 3.69 0.79
N MET A 43 -15.49 4.94 0.67
CA MET A 43 -15.85 5.57 -0.60
C MET A 43 -14.65 6.30 -1.22
N PRO A 44 -14.54 6.31 -2.56
CA PRO A 44 -13.62 7.20 -3.25
C PRO A 44 -14.03 8.66 -3.02
N GLN A 45 -13.09 9.59 -3.18
CA GLN A 45 -13.26 10.99 -2.79
C GLN A 45 -14.38 11.71 -3.57
N ASP A 46 -14.52 11.40 -4.84
CA ASP A 46 -15.59 11.87 -5.73
C ASP A 46 -17.00 11.42 -5.29
N ALA A 47 -17.10 10.35 -4.51
CA ALA A 47 -18.36 9.85 -3.95
C ALA A 47 -18.62 10.31 -2.50
N TRP A 48 -17.81 11.22 -1.97
CA TRP A 48 -18.07 11.85 -0.67
C TRP A 48 -19.28 12.77 -0.78
N ARG A 49 -20.20 12.68 0.19
CA ARG A 49 -21.49 13.37 0.11
C ARG A 49 -21.38 14.85 0.48
N ILE A 50 -20.48 15.17 1.41
CA ILE A 50 -20.22 16.53 1.86
C ILE A 50 -18.71 16.68 1.97
N VAL A 51 -18.18 17.74 1.38
CA VAL A 51 -16.79 18.17 1.51
C VAL A 51 -16.82 19.67 1.73
N ILE A 52 -16.45 20.10 2.94
CA ILE A 52 -16.34 21.51 3.30
C ILE A 52 -14.85 21.80 3.49
N PRO A 53 -14.22 22.51 2.54
CA PRO A 53 -12.85 22.98 2.71
C PRO A 53 -12.79 24.07 3.79
N ASP A 54 -11.61 24.25 4.39
CA ASP A 54 -11.31 25.33 5.35
C ASP A 54 -12.30 25.42 6.52
N HIS A 55 -12.86 24.28 6.95
CA HIS A 55 -13.79 24.22 8.08
C HIS A 55 -13.09 24.52 9.42
N HIS A 56 -11.81 24.21 9.51
CA HIS A 56 -10.96 24.41 10.68
C HIS A 56 -9.51 24.52 10.23
N ASP A 57 -8.66 25.01 11.13
CA ASP A 57 -7.23 25.06 10.87
C ASP A 57 -6.66 23.64 10.74
N GLY A 58 -5.94 23.40 9.64
CA GLY A 58 -5.36 22.12 9.30
C GLY A 58 -3.86 22.12 9.54
N ASP A 59 -3.33 21.03 10.08
CA ASP A 59 -1.87 20.84 10.22
C ASP A 59 -1.14 20.79 8.86
N ILE A 60 -1.85 20.43 7.78
CA ILE A 60 -1.35 20.39 6.40
C ILE A 60 -2.35 21.03 5.43
N SER A 61 -1.93 21.39 4.22
CA SER A 61 -2.86 21.87 3.19
C SER A 61 -3.65 20.75 2.52
N ALA A 62 -4.77 21.08 1.87
CA ALA A 62 -5.56 20.14 1.08
C ALA A 62 -4.74 19.51 -0.07
N GLU A 63 -3.89 20.28 -0.73
CA GLU A 63 -3.00 19.81 -1.79
C GLU A 63 -1.97 18.83 -1.23
N GLN A 64 -1.38 19.15 -0.08
CA GLN A 64 -0.42 18.28 0.59
C GLN A 64 -1.07 16.96 1.00
N PHE A 65 -2.34 16.99 1.43
CA PHE A 65 -3.11 15.78 1.71
C PHE A 65 -3.27 14.91 0.46
N VAL A 66 -3.67 15.48 -0.68
CA VAL A 66 -3.80 14.73 -1.96
C VAL A 66 -2.47 14.10 -2.36
N VAL A 67 -1.37 14.88 -2.34
CA VAL A 67 -0.02 14.38 -2.65
C VAL A 67 0.38 13.23 -1.71
N ASN A 68 0.09 13.35 -0.41
CA ASN A 68 0.39 12.30 0.56
C ASN A 68 -0.44 11.02 0.28
N ARG A 69 -1.71 11.17 -0.12
CA ARG A 69 -2.57 10.03 -0.50
C ARG A 69 -2.04 9.30 -1.72
N GLU A 70 -1.57 10.03 -2.72
CA GLU A 70 -0.94 9.45 -3.91
C GLU A 70 0.36 8.72 -3.57
N ARG A 71 1.24 9.33 -2.77
CA ARG A 71 2.48 8.70 -2.28
C ARG A 71 2.18 7.40 -1.52
N LEU A 72 1.20 7.40 -0.63
CA LEU A 72 0.78 6.19 0.09
C LEU A 72 0.22 5.10 -0.83
N ALA A 73 -0.51 5.49 -1.89
CA ALA A 73 -1.01 4.56 -2.88
C ALA A 73 0.13 3.94 -3.72
N ALA A 74 1.12 4.76 -4.12
CA ALA A 74 2.31 4.32 -4.84
C ALA A 74 3.22 3.43 -3.98
N ASN A 75 3.28 3.67 -2.67
CA ASN A 75 4.09 2.91 -1.74
C ASN A 75 3.51 1.52 -1.38
N ARG A 76 2.35 1.15 -1.92
CA ARG A 76 1.73 -0.16 -1.63
C ARG A 76 2.60 -1.31 -2.14
N THR A 77 2.95 -2.21 -1.24
CA THR A 77 3.85 -3.33 -1.49
C THR A 77 3.18 -4.53 -2.17
N ASN A 78 1.85 -4.59 -2.15
CA ASN A 78 1.02 -5.69 -2.65
C ASN A 78 0.33 -5.40 -4.00
N ARG A 79 0.64 -4.28 -4.67
CA ARG A 79 0.07 -3.92 -5.97
C ARG A 79 0.89 -4.54 -7.11
N GLU A 80 0.21 -4.96 -8.17
CA GLU A 80 0.83 -5.36 -9.44
C GLU A 80 1.48 -4.14 -10.14
N GLY A 81 2.73 -4.25 -10.59
CA GLY A 81 3.50 -3.16 -11.21
C GLY A 81 4.97 -3.09 -10.74
N ILE A 82 5.73 -2.04 -11.08
CA ILE A 82 7.14 -1.85 -10.65
C ILE A 82 7.26 -0.81 -9.50
N ALA A 83 6.22 -0.02 -9.24
CA ALA A 83 6.23 0.99 -8.18
C ALA A 83 6.13 0.34 -6.79
N GLY A 84 7.14 0.59 -5.96
CA GLY A 84 7.18 0.25 -4.55
C GLY A 84 8.34 1.03 -3.92
N PRO A 85 8.28 1.34 -2.62
CA PRO A 85 9.32 2.13 -1.98
C PRO A 85 10.61 1.31 -1.89
N VAL A 86 11.75 2.01 -1.86
CA VAL A 86 13.04 1.41 -1.52
C VAL A 86 12.90 0.72 -0.17
N ARG A 87 13.44 -0.50 -0.07
CA ARG A 87 13.39 -1.29 1.17
C ARG A 87 14.76 -1.39 1.79
N GLU A 88 14.77 -1.56 3.10
CA GLU A 88 15.99 -1.78 3.88
C GLU A 88 16.70 -3.07 3.46
N GLY A 89 18.03 -3.05 3.56
CA GLY A 89 18.91 -4.20 3.35
C GLY A 89 19.89 -4.05 2.20
N LEU A 90 20.75 -5.06 2.02
CA LEU A 90 21.87 -5.02 1.07
C LEU A 90 21.45 -5.21 -0.40
N CYS A 91 20.20 -5.62 -0.65
CA CYS A 91 19.71 -5.86 -2.00
C CYS A 91 19.18 -4.56 -2.63
N LEU A 92 20.03 -3.87 -3.40
CA LEU A 92 19.70 -2.58 -4.05
C LEU A 92 18.43 -2.61 -4.93
N LEU A 93 18.12 -3.77 -5.53
CA LEU A 93 16.98 -3.94 -6.43
C LEU A 93 15.82 -4.73 -5.79
N GLN A 94 15.76 -4.75 -4.45
CA GLN A 94 14.71 -5.45 -3.70
C GLN A 94 13.32 -4.97 -4.13
N GLY A 95 12.52 -5.89 -4.65
CA GLY A 95 11.13 -5.63 -5.07
C GLY A 95 10.98 -4.95 -6.43
N LEU A 96 12.07 -4.68 -7.14
CA LEU A 96 12.07 -4.13 -8.52
C LEU A 96 12.24 -5.22 -9.59
N LEU A 97 12.96 -6.30 -9.27
CA LEU A 97 13.22 -7.37 -10.24
C LEU A 97 11.98 -8.22 -10.51
N LEU A 98 11.76 -8.55 -11.79
CA LEU A 98 10.70 -9.46 -12.25
C LEU A 98 11.30 -10.79 -12.69
N CYS A 99 10.54 -11.88 -12.51
CA CYS A 99 10.89 -13.19 -13.03
C CYS A 99 10.61 -13.24 -14.54
N GLY A 100 11.63 -13.50 -15.36
CA GLY A 100 11.46 -13.62 -16.82
C GLY A 100 10.61 -14.82 -17.28
N ILE A 101 10.23 -15.73 -16.38
CA ILE A 101 9.40 -16.90 -16.69
C ILE A 101 7.93 -16.64 -16.34
N CYS A 102 7.64 -16.17 -15.12
CA CYS A 102 6.26 -16.01 -14.64
C CYS A 102 5.78 -14.55 -14.54
N GLY A 103 6.65 -13.57 -14.82
CA GLY A 103 6.34 -12.14 -14.74
C GLY A 103 6.16 -11.58 -13.32
N ARG A 104 6.16 -12.42 -12.27
CA ARG A 104 5.97 -11.98 -10.88
C ARG A 104 7.24 -11.32 -10.31
N ARG A 105 7.05 -10.41 -9.34
CA ARG A 105 8.16 -9.80 -8.57
C ARG A 105 8.98 -10.86 -7.83
N LEU A 106 10.30 -10.71 -7.88
CA LEU A 106 11.20 -11.50 -7.06
C LEU A 106 11.18 -10.97 -5.61
N GLY A 107 11.07 -11.90 -4.66
CA GLY A 107 11.32 -11.61 -3.25
C GLY A 107 12.82 -11.61 -2.97
N VAL A 108 13.22 -11.07 -1.83
CA VAL A 108 14.61 -11.17 -1.35
C VAL A 108 14.63 -12.09 -0.15
N ARG A 109 15.51 -13.10 -0.18
CA ARG A 109 15.83 -13.94 0.97
C ARG A 109 17.18 -13.51 1.52
N TYR A 110 17.17 -13.05 2.76
CA TYR A 110 18.38 -12.81 3.55
C TYR A 110 18.74 -14.10 4.31
N THR A 111 20.01 -14.49 4.24
CA THR A 111 20.57 -15.67 4.93
C THR A 111 21.89 -15.29 5.57
N GLY A 112 22.16 -15.76 6.78
CA GLY A 112 23.39 -15.42 7.49
C GLY A 112 23.28 -15.60 9.01
N ASN A 113 24.43 -15.60 9.68
CA ASN A 113 24.58 -15.81 11.13
C ASN A 113 25.09 -14.54 11.85
N GLY A 114 24.56 -13.37 11.48
CA GLY A 114 24.85 -12.08 12.11
C GLY A 114 26.17 -11.42 11.68
N ALA A 115 27.22 -12.20 11.43
CA ALA A 115 28.52 -11.70 10.94
C ALA A 115 28.55 -11.49 9.41
N PHE A 116 27.83 -12.32 8.64
CA PHE A 116 27.77 -12.23 7.18
C PHE A 116 26.32 -12.33 6.72
N THR A 117 25.81 -11.27 6.09
CA THR A 117 24.47 -11.26 5.48
C THR A 117 24.60 -11.46 3.99
N ARG A 118 24.13 -12.61 3.49
CA ARG A 118 23.97 -12.87 2.06
C ARG A 118 22.51 -12.63 1.67
N PHE A 119 22.28 -11.98 0.53
CA PHE A 119 20.96 -11.84 -0.06
C PHE A 119 20.85 -12.63 -1.37
N THR A 120 19.67 -13.13 -1.69
CA THR A 120 19.38 -13.71 -3.01
C THR A 120 17.96 -13.38 -3.44
N ASN A 121 17.77 -13.03 -4.71
CA ASN A 121 16.45 -12.83 -5.30
C ASN A 121 15.79 -14.18 -5.60
N VAL A 122 14.56 -14.37 -5.15
CA VAL A 122 13.84 -15.65 -5.22
C VAL A 122 12.48 -15.46 -5.88
N CYS A 123 12.13 -16.37 -6.80
CA CYS A 123 10.81 -16.39 -7.41
C CYS A 123 9.87 -17.28 -6.57
N GLY A 124 8.78 -16.70 -6.06
CA GLY A 124 7.82 -17.43 -5.24
C GLY A 124 7.01 -18.51 -5.98
N SER A 125 7.01 -18.52 -7.32
CA SER A 125 6.29 -19.55 -8.10
C SER A 125 7.15 -20.75 -8.49
N THR A 126 8.48 -20.67 -8.33
CA THR A 126 9.38 -21.75 -8.77
C THR A 126 10.43 -22.14 -7.73
N GLU A 127 10.52 -21.44 -6.58
CA GLU A 127 11.59 -21.59 -5.57
C GLU A 127 13.03 -21.58 -6.15
N ARG A 128 13.19 -21.22 -7.43
CA ARG A 128 14.50 -21.14 -8.07
C ARG A 128 15.18 -19.85 -7.64
N LEU A 129 16.40 -19.99 -7.15
CA LEU A 129 17.33 -18.89 -6.96
C LEU A 129 17.52 -18.23 -8.32
N TRP A 130 17.18 -16.95 -8.43
CA TRP A 130 17.56 -16.18 -9.60
C TRP A 130 19.08 -16.07 -9.60
N ARG A 131 19.73 -16.83 -10.49
CA ARG A 131 21.13 -16.60 -10.84
C ARG A 131 21.11 -15.52 -11.93
N PRO A 132 21.84 -14.40 -11.77
CA PRO A 132 22.06 -13.53 -12.90
C PRO A 132 22.62 -14.40 -14.02
N ALA A 133 21.97 -14.38 -15.18
CA ALA A 133 22.66 -14.79 -16.39
C ALA A 133 23.85 -13.82 -16.48
N LEU A 134 25.05 -14.32 -16.16
CA LEU A 134 26.28 -13.60 -16.45
C LEU A 134 26.20 -13.29 -17.94
N ALA A 135 25.98 -12.02 -18.26
CA ALA A 135 26.15 -11.52 -19.61
C ALA A 135 27.56 -11.95 -20.03
N ARG A 136 27.61 -12.81 -21.06
CA ARG A 136 28.85 -13.14 -21.76
C ARG A 136 29.25 -11.96 -22.61
#